data_AF-A0A2E7RK74-F1
#
_entry.id   AF-A0A2E7RK74-F1
#
_cell.length_a   1.000
_cell.length_b   1.000
_cell.length_c   1.000
_cell.angle_alpha   90.00
_cell.angle_beta   90.00
_cell.angle_gamma   90.00
#
_symmetry.space_group_name_H-M   'P 1'
#
loop_
_entity.id
_entity.type
_entity.pdbx_description
1 polymer ?
#
loop_
_entity_poly.entity_id
_entity_poly.type
_entity_poly.pdbx_seq_one_letter_code
_entity_poly.pdbx_strand_id
1 'polypeptide(L)'
;MTSPAVECAHCGYEIASFTEALEALEGGGRCLLCGGEIEKGSLENAVDNWNDEQLIEEGKSRAENEGEVMEEEELLEGGPDFGDDGEDEEDPLL
;
A
#
# COMPACT_ATOMS: atom_id res chain seq x y z
N MET A 1 20.42 12.14 9.62
CA MET A 1 20.69 10.76 10.11
C MET A 1 20.36 9.83 8.96
N THR A 2 21.06 8.71 8.80
CA THR A 2 20.82 7.77 7.70
C THR A 2 19.59 6.92 8.04
N SER A 3 18.64 6.77 7.12
CA SER A 3 17.49 5.89 7.34
C SER A 3 17.93 4.42 7.45
N PRO A 4 17.34 3.61 8.34
CA PRO A 4 17.59 2.18 8.39
C PRO A 4 17.16 1.53 7.07
N ALA A 5 18.09 0.86 6.38
CA ALA A 5 17.83 0.17 5.11
C ALA A 5 18.36 -1.26 5.16
N VAL A 6 17.67 -2.17 4.45
CA VAL A 6 18.03 -3.59 4.36
C VAL A 6 18.14 -3.99 2.89
N GLU A 7 19.30 -4.50 2.49
CA GLU A 7 19.51 -4.96 1.11
C GLU A 7 19.21 -6.47 0.99
N CYS A 8 18.43 -6.84 -0.01
CA CYS A 8 18.20 -8.24 -0.34
C CYS A 8 19.44 -8.84 -1.01
N ALA A 9 20.10 -9.80 -0.35
CA ALA A 9 21.28 -10.48 -0.88
C ALA A 9 21.04 -11.26 -2.21
N HIS A 10 19.79 -11.56 -2.56
CA HIS A 10 19.46 -12.29 -3.78
C HIS A 10 19.42 -11.40 -5.03
N CYS A 11 18.84 -10.20 -4.93
CA CYS A 11 18.60 -9.32 -6.08
C CYS A 11 19.14 -7.90 -5.94
N GLY A 12 19.72 -7.54 -4.78
CA GLY A 12 20.22 -6.19 -4.50
C GLY A 12 19.12 -5.15 -4.27
N TYR A 13 17.85 -5.58 -4.12
CA TYR A 13 16.76 -4.66 -3.80
C TYR A 13 16.95 -4.07 -2.41
N GLU A 14 16.95 -2.74 -2.32
CA GLU A 14 17.05 -2.02 -1.07
C GLU A 14 15.65 -1.75 -0.51
N ILE A 15 15.37 -2.31 0.66
CA ILE A 15 14.22 -1.98 1.50
C ILE A 15 14.58 -0.69 2.23
N ALA A 16 14.06 0.44 1.76
CA ALA A 16 14.49 1.78 2.16
C ALA A 16 13.43 2.56 2.96
N SER A 17 12.19 2.08 2.98
CA SER A 17 11.09 2.68 3.74
C SER A 17 10.65 1.80 4.92
N PHE A 18 10.02 2.43 5.92
CA PHE A 18 9.45 1.75 7.06
C PHE A 18 8.39 0.75 6.61
N THR A 19 7.51 1.18 5.70
CA THR A 19 6.42 0.33 5.23
C THR A 19 6.97 -0.91 4.54
N GLU A 20 7.97 -0.78 3.66
CA GLU A 20 8.56 -1.95 3.00
C GLU A 20 9.21 -2.90 4.01
N ALA A 21 9.92 -2.36 5.03
CA ALA A 21 10.54 -3.19 6.05
C ALA A 21 9.49 -3.95 6.88
N LEU A 22 8.40 -3.28 7.23
CA LEU A 22 7.27 -3.87 7.95
C LEU A 22 6.56 -4.94 7.10
N GLU A 23 6.27 -4.66 5.83
CA GLU A 23 5.64 -5.61 4.91
C GLU A 23 6.52 -6.85 4.67
N ALA A 24 7.83 -6.67 4.50
CA ALA A 24 8.76 -7.78 4.35
C ALA A 24 8.82 -8.65 5.62
N LEU A 25 8.75 -8.01 6.80
CA LEU A 25 8.73 -8.69 8.10
C LEU A 25 7.43 -9.48 8.30
N GLU A 26 6.27 -8.87 8.03
CA GLU A 26 4.95 -9.51 8.05
C GLU A 26 4.86 -10.65 7.02
N GLY A 27 5.49 -10.47 5.85
CA GLY A 27 5.67 -11.48 4.81
C GLY A 27 6.61 -12.63 5.18
N GLY A 28 7.09 -12.66 6.42
CA GLY A 28 7.91 -13.75 6.95
C GLY A 28 9.39 -13.63 6.62
N GLY A 29 9.89 -12.43 6.32
CA GLY A 29 11.28 -12.19 5.92
C GLY A 29 11.51 -12.47 4.44
N ARG A 30 10.59 -12.05 3.58
CA ARG A 30 10.72 -12.20 2.12
C ARG A 30 10.92 -10.86 1.44
N CYS A 31 11.81 -10.85 0.46
CA CYS A 31 12.03 -9.70 -0.41
C CYS A 31 10.76 -9.39 -1.21
N LEU A 32 10.34 -8.13 -1.18
CA LEU A 32 9.15 -7.65 -1.90
C LEU A 32 9.28 -7.78 -3.42
N LEU A 33 10.52 -7.71 -3.95
CA LEU A 33 10.78 -7.80 -5.38
C LEU A 33 10.96 -9.24 -5.89
N CYS A 34 11.89 -10.00 -5.29
CA CYS A 34 12.26 -11.32 -5.81
C CYS A 34 11.72 -12.51 -5.00
N GLY A 35 11.08 -12.26 -3.85
CA GLY A 35 10.62 -13.30 -2.93
C GLY A 35 11.72 -14.08 -2.20
N GLY A 36 12.99 -13.71 -2.40
CA GLY A 36 14.14 -14.29 -1.71
C GLY A 36 14.11 -14.04 -0.20
N GLU A 37 14.79 -14.89 0.56
CA GLU A 37 14.82 -14.77 2.01
C GLU A 37 15.69 -13.59 2.45
N ILE A 38 15.20 -12.85 3.43
CA ILE A 38 15.87 -11.78 4.14
C ILE A 38 15.90 -12.15 5.61
N GLU A 39 17.03 -11.92 6.27
CA GLU A 39 17.16 -12.22 7.69
C GLU A 39 16.16 -11.39 8.52
N LYS A 40 15.29 -12.07 9.26
CA LYS A 40 14.26 -11.42 10.09
C LYS A 40 14.85 -10.44 11.10
N GLY A 41 15.95 -10.79 11.77
CA GLY A 41 16.59 -9.90 12.75
C GLY A 41 17.07 -8.58 12.14
N SER A 42 17.52 -8.60 10.88
CA SER A 42 17.87 -7.39 10.14
C SER A 42 16.65 -6.51 9.85
N LEU A 43 15.50 -7.11 9.50
CA LEU A 43 14.23 -6.39 9.30
C LEU A 43 13.65 -5.84 10.60
N GLU A 44 13.64 -6.63 11.68
CA GLU A 44 13.20 -6.21 13.02
C GLU A 44 14.04 -5.02 13.50
N ASN A 45 15.36 -5.13 13.39
CA ASN A 45 16.25 -4.03 13.74
C ASN A 45 16.04 -2.80 12.85
N ALA A 46 15.73 -2.96 11.56
CA ALA A 46 15.40 -1.82 10.72
C ALA A 46 14.13 -1.12 11.23
N VAL A 47 13.04 -1.85 11.45
CA VAL A 47 11.75 -1.33 11.94
C VAL A 47 11.89 -0.62 13.29
N ASP A 48 12.62 -1.21 14.24
CA ASP A 48 12.81 -0.66 15.58
C ASP A 48 13.63 0.65 15.63
N ASN A 49 14.42 0.94 14.59
CA ASN A 49 15.30 2.11 14.54
C ASN A 49 14.74 3.29 13.73
N TRP A 50 13.50 3.20 13.25
CA TRP A 50 12.82 4.37 12.70
C TRP A 50 12.34 5.30 13.81
N ASN A 51 12.55 6.60 13.64
CA ASN A 51 12.03 7.61 14.56
C ASN A 51 10.73 8.25 14.05
N ASP A 52 9.99 8.88 14.96
CA ASP A 52 8.70 9.51 14.67
C ASP A 52 8.77 10.53 13.52
N GLU A 53 9.86 11.30 13.41
CA GLU A 53 10.03 12.29 12.34
C GLU A 53 10.11 11.62 10.97
N GLN A 54 10.86 10.52 10.86
CA GLN A 54 10.98 9.74 9.62
C GLN A 54 9.65 9.07 9.24
N LEU A 55 8.92 8.53 10.22
CA LEU A 55 7.60 7.92 9.99
C LEU A 55 6.58 8.95 9.47
N ILE A 56 6.57 10.14 10.07
CA ILE A 56 5.69 11.23 9.65
C ILE A 56 6.07 11.72 8.24
N GLU A 57 7.37 11.83 7.93
CA GLU A 57 7.85 12.25 6.61
C GLU A 57 7.48 11.24 5.52
N GLU A 58 7.69 9.95 5.76
CA GLU A 58 7.25 8.88 4.84
C GLU A 58 5.73 8.96 4.62
N GLY A 59 4.95 9.03 5.69
CA GLY A 59 3.48 9.10 5.60
C GLY A 59 2.98 10.30 4.81
N LYS A 60 3.61 11.47 4.96
CA LYS A 60 3.29 12.67 4.17
C LYS A 60 3.62 12.47 2.69
N SER A 61 4.84 12.00 2.39
CA SER A 61 5.27 11.78 1.01
C SER A 61 4.36 10.78 0.29
N ARG A 62 3.94 9.72 0.98
CA ARG A 62 2.98 8.75 0.44
C ARG A 62 1.60 9.36 0.21
N ALA A 63 1.07 10.11 1.17
CA ALA A 63 -0.23 10.75 1.02
C ALA A 63 -0.26 11.74 -0.15
N GLU A 64 0.83 12.46 -0.39
CA GLU A 64 0.98 13.35 -1.55
C GLU A 64 1.02 12.56 -2.86
N ASN A 65 1.89 11.54 -2.96
CA ASN A 65 2.05 10.73 -4.18
C ASN A 65 0.80 9.89 -4.53
N GLU A 66 0.12 9.35 -3.53
CA GLU A 66 -1.08 8.51 -3.72
C GLU A 66 -2.35 9.38 -3.87
N GLY A 67 -2.37 10.59 -3.28
CA GLY A 67 -3.48 11.53 -3.34
C GLY A 67 -3.59 12.29 -4.67
N GLU A 68 -2.49 12.48 -5.39
CA GLU A 68 -2.46 13.15 -6.70
C GLU A 68 -3.11 12.31 -7.83
N VAL A 69 -3.45 11.04 -7.57
CA VAL A 69 -4.04 10.12 -8.57
C VAL A 69 -5.57 10.29 -8.72
N MET A 70 -6.24 11.07 -7.86
CA MET A 70 -7.64 11.47 -8.05
C MET A 70 -7.74 12.92 -8.52
N GLU A 71 -7.66 13.14 -9.83
CA GLU A 71 -8.29 14.35 -10.39
C GLU A 71 -9.81 14.18 -10.27
N GLU A 72 -10.48 15.13 -9.60
CA GLU A 72 -11.92 15.13 -9.27
C GLU A 72 -12.86 14.94 -10.47
N GLU A 73 -12.35 15.01 -11.71
CA GLU A 73 -13.15 14.93 -12.94
C GLU A 73 -13.68 13.51 -13.25
N GLU A 74 -13.03 12.43 -12.80
CA GLU A 74 -13.53 11.06 -13.00
C GLU A 74 -14.57 10.61 -11.95
N LEU A 75 -14.67 11.31 -10.82
CA LEU A 75 -15.53 10.92 -9.69
C LEU A 75 -16.98 11.42 -9.81
N LEU A 76 -17.24 12.39 -10.69
CA LEU A 76 -18.54 13.07 -10.79
C LEU A 76 -19.36 12.73 -12.06
N GLU A 77 -18.78 12.14 -13.10
CA GLU A 77 -19.47 11.91 -14.38
C GLU A 77 -20.11 10.53 -14.54
N GLY A 78 -20.07 9.68 -13.51
CA GLY A 78 -20.54 8.29 -13.62
C GLY A 78 -21.27 7.78 -12.38
N GLY A 79 -22.17 8.56 -11.80
CA GLY A 79 -23.13 7.99 -10.86
C GLY A 79 -23.90 6.87 -11.57
N PRO A 80 -23.92 5.61 -11.06
CA PRO A 80 -24.75 4.58 -11.66
C PRO A 80 -26.19 5.08 -11.68
N ASP A 81 -26.74 5.27 -12.87
CA ASP A 81 -28.17 5.40 -13.08
C ASP A 81 -28.76 4.05 -12.70
N PHE A 82 -29.14 3.92 -11.42
CA PHE A 82 -29.96 2.81 -10.96
C PHE A 82 -31.32 3.00 -11.63
N GLY A 83 -31.38 2.55 -12.88
CA GLY A 83 -32.55 2.65 -13.73
C GLY A 83 -33.78 2.21 -12.96
N ASP A 84 -34.80 3.04 -13.04
CA ASP A 84 -36.18 2.80 -12.64
C ASP A 84 -36.81 1.68 -13.50
N ASP A 85 -36.07 0.60 -13.78
CA ASP A 85 -36.49 -0.60 -14.52
C ASP A 85 -37.17 -1.61 -13.57
N GLY A 86 -37.79 -1.11 -12.49
CA GLY A 86 -38.31 -1.91 -11.39
C GLY A 86 -39.83 -2.00 -11.30
N GLU A 87 -40.59 -1.33 -12.15
CA GLU A 87 -42.06 -1.35 -12.11
C GLU A 87 -42.69 -1.67 -13.48
N ASP A 88 -42.39 -2.84 -14.05
CA ASP A 88 -43.22 -3.45 -15.09
C ASP A 88 -43.16 -4.99 -14.99
N GLU A 89 -43.47 -5.55 -13.82
CA GLU A 89 -43.92 -6.94 -13.74
C GLU A 89 -45.46 -6.93 -13.64
N GLU A 90 -46.12 -7.13 -14.78
CA GLU A 90 -47.54 -7.46 -14.86
C GLU A 90 -47.82 -8.66 -13.94
N ASP A 91 -48.42 -8.40 -12.76
CA ASP A 91 -48.82 -9.42 -11.80
C ASP A 91 -49.83 -10.40 -12.46
N PRO A 92 -49.45 -11.64 -12.80
CA PRO A 92 -50.39 -12.62 -13.27
C PRO A 92 -50.85 -13.39 -12.03
N LEU A 93 -52.06 -13.07 -11.58
CA LEU A 93 -53.11 -13.96 -11.06
C LEU A 93 -53.76 -13.41 -9.78
N LEU A 94 -54.97 -12.86 -9.94
CA LEU A 94 -56.21 -13.37 -9.34
C LEU A 94 -57.46 -12.78 -10.02
#